data_AF-A0A396GQV6-F1
#
_entry.id   AF-A0A396GQV6-F1
#
_cell.length_a   1.000
_cell.length_b   1.000
_cell.length_c   1.000
_cell.angle_alpha   90.00
_cell.angle_beta   90.00
_cell.angle_gamma   90.00
#
_symmetry.space_group_name_H-M   'P 1'
#
loop_
_entity.id
_entity.type
_entity.pdbx_description
1 polymer ?
#
loop_
_entity_poly.entity_id
_entity_poly.type
_entity_poly.pdbx_seq_one_letter_code
_entity_poly.pdbx_strand_id
1 'polypeptide(L)'
;MLRLGTLSSSRLTWLYASELLLAANDLDIKSLYELTCQNVVESIKDKTVEEVRQIFNIGEYDFTPEEEAAVRKELSWSSRSFE
;
A
#
# COMPACT_ATOMS: atom_id res chain seq x y z
N MET A 1 -4.57 -23.80 -12.52
CA MET A 1 -5.47 -22.70 -12.94
C MET A 1 -5.99 -22.02 -11.68
N LEU A 2 -5.34 -20.93 -11.25
CA LEU A 2 -5.80 -20.15 -10.11
C LEU A 2 -7.10 -19.43 -10.50
N ARG A 3 -8.14 -19.57 -9.66
CA ARG A 3 -9.46 -18.98 -9.90
C ARG A 3 -9.36 -17.45 -9.84
N LEU A 4 -9.26 -16.80 -11.00
CA LEU A 4 -9.36 -15.34 -11.16
C LEU A 4 -10.76 -14.78 -10.87
N GLY A 5 -11.72 -15.60 -10.42
CA GLY A 5 -13.15 -15.28 -10.47
C GLY A 5 -13.73 -14.41 -9.35
N THR A 6 -12.98 -14.02 -8.31
CA THR A 6 -13.55 -13.29 -7.16
C THR A 6 -12.63 -12.22 -6.56
N LEU A 7 -11.60 -11.78 -7.27
CA LEU A 7 -10.75 -10.69 -6.79
C LEU A 7 -11.40 -9.35 -7.16
N SER A 8 -11.64 -8.50 -6.16
CA SER A 8 -12.09 -7.12 -6.36
C SER A 8 -11.18 -6.41 -7.39
N SER A 9 -11.74 -5.53 -8.22
CA SER A 9 -10.99 -4.74 -9.22
C SER A 9 -9.75 -4.06 -8.61
N SER A 10 -9.88 -3.55 -7.38
CA SER A 10 -8.77 -2.93 -6.64
C SER A 10 -7.67 -3.94 -6.28
N ARG A 11 -8.03 -5.19 -6.01
CA ARG A 11 -7.10 -6.27 -5.66
C ARG A 11 -6.32 -6.77 -6.89
N LEU A 12 -6.96 -6.82 -8.06
CA LEU A 12 -6.28 -7.17 -9.31
C LEU A 12 -5.28 -6.09 -9.71
N THR A 13 -5.66 -4.82 -9.59
CA THR A 13 -4.78 -3.67 -9.87
C THR A 13 -3.57 -3.68 -8.94
N TRP A 14 -3.77 -3.99 -7.66
CA TRP A 14 -2.70 -4.07 -6.67
C TRP A 14 -1.71 -5.21 -6.94
N LEU A 15 -2.20 -6.42 -7.23
CA LEU A 15 -1.34 -7.56 -7.56
C LEU A 15 -0.49 -7.25 -8.78
N TYR A 16 -1.09 -6.67 -9.81
CA TYR A 16 -0.37 -6.27 -11.03
C TYR A 16 0.72 -5.22 -10.77
N ALA A 17 0.44 -4.19 -9.95
CA ALA A 17 1.44 -3.19 -9.58
C ALA A 17 2.61 -3.79 -8.80
N SER A 18 2.35 -4.76 -7.92
CA SER A 18 3.41 -5.44 -7.14
C SER A 18 4.33 -6.30 -8.02
N GLU A 19 3.76 -7.02 -8.99
CA GLU A 19 4.54 -7.81 -9.95
C GLU A 19 5.40 -6.92 -10.86
N LEU A 20 4.86 -5.76 -11.29
CA LEU A 20 5.59 -4.75 -12.05
C LEU A 20 6.75 -4.14 -11.26
N LEU A 21 6.55 -3.84 -9.98
CA LEU A 21 7.59 -3.27 -9.12
C LEU A 21 8.76 -4.25 -8.95
N LEU A 22 8.45 -5.52 -8.68
CA LEU A 22 9.46 -6.58 -8.56
C LEU A 22 10.20 -6.80 -9.87
N ALA A 23 9.48 -6.87 -11.00
CA ALA A 23 10.10 -7.00 -12.31
C ALA A 23 10.97 -5.79 -12.68
N ALA A 24 10.54 -4.58 -12.35
CA ALA A 24 11.32 -3.36 -12.59
C ALA A 24 12.61 -3.33 -11.77
N ASN A 25 12.55 -3.81 -10.52
CA ASN A 25 13.71 -3.95 -9.65
C ASN A 25 14.69 -5.02 -10.18
N ASP A 26 14.19 -6.18 -10.57
CA ASP A 26 15.02 -7.28 -11.07
C ASP A 26 15.70 -6.96 -12.41
N LEU A 27 15.06 -6.12 -13.25
CA LEU A 27 15.60 -5.66 -14.53
C LEU A 27 16.43 -4.36 -14.42
N ASP A 28 16.58 -3.79 -13.21
CA ASP A 28 17.27 -2.53 -12.91
C ASP A 28 16.77 -1.33 -13.75
N ILE A 29 15.46 -1.26 -14.00
CA ILE A 29 14.83 -0.16 -14.75
C ILE A 29 14.29 0.89 -13.77
N LYS A 30 15.15 1.84 -13.39
CA LYS A 30 14.84 2.89 -12.39
C LYS A 30 13.58 3.70 -12.70
N SER A 31 13.38 4.11 -13.96
CA SER A 31 12.23 4.91 -14.35
C SER A 31 10.91 4.15 -14.20
N LEU A 32 10.91 2.85 -14.49
CA LEU A 32 9.74 2.00 -14.30
C LEU A 32 9.47 1.77 -12.81
N TYR A 33 10.53 1.53 -12.03
CA TYR A 33 10.43 1.40 -10.58
C TYR A 33 9.82 2.64 -9.93
N GLU A 34 10.34 3.84 -10.25
CA GLU A 34 9.84 5.11 -9.73
C GLU A 34 8.38 5.37 -10.09
N LEU A 35 7.99 5.11 -11.34
CA LEU A 35 6.61 5.30 -11.80
C LEU A 35 5.64 4.32 -11.12
N THR A 36 6.09 3.08 -10.89
CA THR A 36 5.28 2.08 -10.18
C THR A 36 5.13 2.45 -8.70
N CYS A 37 6.21 2.96 -8.06
CA CYS A 37 6.15 3.51 -6.71
C CYS A 37 5.19 4.70 -6.60
N GLN A 38 5.21 5.63 -7.56
CA GLN A 38 4.28 6.77 -7.58
C GLN A 38 2.83 6.31 -7.65
N ASN A 39 2.52 5.34 -8.51
CA ASN A 39 1.17 4.78 -8.61
C ASN A 39 0.70 4.13 -7.30
N VAL A 40 1.60 3.43 -6.61
CA VAL A 40 1.34 2.87 -5.27
C VAL A 40 1.06 3.98 -4.25
N VAL A 41 1.84 5.07 -4.27
CA VAL A 41 1.62 6.22 -3.37
C VAL A 41 0.26 6.88 -3.63
N GLU A 42 -0.09 7.13 -4.90
CA GLU A 42 -1.41 7.67 -5.28
C GLU A 42 -2.55 6.76 -4.84
N SER A 43 -2.34 5.44 -4.89
CA SER A 43 -3.31 4.45 -4.45
C SER A 43 -3.53 4.44 -2.92
N ILE A 44 -2.62 5.01 -2.13
CA ILE A 44 -2.68 5.04 -0.66
C ILE A 44 -3.08 6.43 -0.12
N LYS A 45 -2.73 7.50 -0.85
CA LYS A 45 -2.80 8.90 -0.39
C LYS A 45 -4.14 9.30 0.23
N ASP A 46 -5.25 8.80 -0.33
CA ASP A 46 -6.61 9.18 0.10
C ASP A 46 -7.34 8.07 0.87
N LYS A 47 -6.63 7.05 1.36
CA LYS A 47 -7.22 5.90 2.05
C LYS A 47 -7.05 5.99 3.56
N THR A 48 -8.04 5.50 4.31
CA THR A 48 -7.88 5.38 5.76
C THR A 48 -6.94 4.25 6.13
N VAL A 49 -6.39 4.28 7.35
CA VAL A 49 -5.48 3.23 7.84
C VAL A 49 -6.14 1.85 7.78
N GLU A 50 -7.44 1.77 8.04
CA GLU A 50 -8.24 0.55 8.00
C GLU A 50 -8.37 0.02 6.56
N GLU A 51 -8.60 0.90 5.58
CA GLU A 51 -8.67 0.53 4.16
C GLU A 51 -7.31 0.09 3.61
N VAL A 52 -6.23 0.79 4.00
CA VAL A 52 -4.86 0.42 3.65
C VAL A 52 -4.54 -0.97 4.22
N ARG A 53 -4.86 -1.24 5.49
CA ARG A 53 -4.67 -2.57 6.09
C ARG A 53 -5.39 -3.66 5.29
N GLN A 54 -6.61 -3.41 4.82
CA GLN A 54 -7.36 -4.36 4.00
C GLN A 54 -6.73 -4.59 2.61
N ILE A 55 -6.15 -3.56 2.00
CA ILE A 55 -5.46 -3.65 0.70
C ILE A 55 -4.16 -4.46 0.82
N PHE A 56 -3.36 -4.15 1.84
CA PHE A 56 -2.09 -4.81 2.09
C PHE A 56 -2.23 -6.17 2.78
N ASN A 57 -3.47 -6.56 3.14
CA ASN A 57 -3.76 -7.81 3.84
C ASN A 57 -2.87 -7.99 5.09
N ILE A 58 -2.60 -6.88 5.79
CA ILE A 58 -1.86 -6.87 7.05
C ILE A 58 -2.81 -7.53 8.07
N GLY A 59 -2.33 -8.61 8.68
CA GLY A 59 -3.07 -9.43 9.64
C GLY A 59 -3.35 -8.71 10.97
N GLU A 60 -3.59 -9.50 12.03
CA GLU A 60 -3.99 -9.02 13.36
C GLU A 60 -3.31 -7.72 13.80
N TYR A 61 -4.07 -6.93 14.54
CA TYR A 61 -3.65 -5.65 15.05
C TYR A 61 -2.52 -5.85 16.08
N ASP A 62 -1.27 -5.70 15.62
CA ASP A 62 -0.06 -5.87 16.43
C ASP A 62 0.12 -4.79 17.52
N PHE A 63 -0.71 -3.75 17.49
CA PHE A 63 -0.68 -2.67 18.47
C PHE A 63 -1.68 -2.95 19.59
N THR A 64 -1.43 -2.44 20.78
CA THR A 64 -2.50 -2.23 21.75
C THR A 64 -3.27 -0.95 21.41
N PRO A 65 -4.53 -0.78 21.85
CA PRO A 65 -5.29 0.45 21.61
C PRO A 65 -4.58 1.71 22.12
N GLU A 66 -3.76 1.57 23.17
CA GLU A 66 -2.95 2.63 23.76
C GLU A 66 -1.73 2.98 22.88
N GLU A 67 -1.08 2.00 22.28
CA GLU A 67 0.02 2.22 21.34
C GLU A 67 -0.46 2.85 20.03
N GLU A 68 -1.61 2.45 19.47
CA GLU A 68 -2.16 3.14 18.29
C GLU A 68 -2.58 4.58 18.60
N ALA A 69 -3.10 4.86 19.81
CA ALA A 69 -3.40 6.22 20.22
C ALA A 69 -2.13 7.08 20.35
N ALA A 70 -1.05 6.51 20.91
CA ALA A 70 0.26 7.15 20.95
C ALA A 70 0.82 7.40 19.54
N VAL A 71 0.78 6.39 18.66
CA VAL A 71 1.24 6.49 17.27
C VAL A 71 0.40 7.47 16.45
N ARG A 72 -0.93 7.52 16.61
CA ARG A 72 -1.78 8.55 15.97
C ARG A 72 -1.44 9.95 16.46
N LYS A 73 -1.15 10.10 17.76
CA LYS A 73 -0.76 11.39 18.34
C LYS A 73 0.61 11.81 17.83
N GLU A 74 1.55 10.88 17.76
CA GLU A 74 2.90 11.10 17.23
C GLU A 74 2.92 11.32 15.73
N LEU A 75 2.11 10.64 14.93
CA LEU A 75 2.08 10.80 13.46
C LEU A 75 1.09 11.89 13.01
N SER A 76 0.45 12.59 13.93
CA SER A 76 -0.47 13.70 13.61
C SER A 76 0.20 14.83 12.81
N TRP A 77 1.53 14.94 12.83
CA TRP A 77 2.30 15.90 12.03
C TRP A 77 2.71 15.36 10.63
N SER A 78 2.78 14.04 10.43
CA SER A 78 3.28 13.45 9.18
C SER A 78 2.28 13.52 8.02
N SER A 79 1.02 13.84 8.30
CA SER A 79 -0.03 14.13 7.30
C SER A 79 0.33 15.30 6.38
N ARG A 80 1.34 16.11 6.73
CA ARG A 80 1.70 17.36 6.06
C ARG A 80 2.79 17.23 4.99
N SER A 81 3.43 16.06 4.85
CA SER A 81 4.63 15.89 4.00
C SER A 81 4.38 15.27 2.61
N PHE A 82 3.11 15.02 2.24
CA PHE A 82 2.73 14.55 0.90
C PHE A 82 2.14 15.69 0.03
N GLU A 83 2.73 16.89 0.12
CA GLU A 83 2.55 17.97 -0.86
C GLU A 83 3.50 17.79 -2.05
#